data_AF-A0A0J8RB07-F1
#
_entry.id   AF-A0A0J8RB07-F1
#
_cell.length_a   1.000
_cell.length_b   1.000
_cell.length_c   1.000
_cell.angle_alpha   90.00
_cell.angle_beta   90.00
_cell.angle_gamma   90.00
#
_symmetry.space_group_name_H-M   'P 1'
#
loop_
_entity.id
_entity.type
_entity.pdbx_description
1 polymer ?
#
loop_
_entity_poly.entity_id
_entity_poly.type
_entity_poly.pdbx_seq_one_letter_code
_entity_poly.pdbx_strand_id
1 'polypeptide(L)'
;MCIVNETTGQKTVVTFKAGGMFSGRSEEVTVKAFDTHGDELPLGLQGSWTTSLQLTEHGRETNHTIWAAGSLVDKAPKHYGFTVFAASLNEITAVEKAKLPPTDSRLRPDQRALENGDVDQAENLKALLEEKQRHRRKEMEAVGEVWRSRWFTKVGGTVDGANGTGTGDDDDDGVMWKLNTGKDGYWEERARGQWPGTVPVFKL
;
A
#
# COMPACT_ATOMS: atom_id res chain seq x y z
N MET A 1 10.44 8.10 12.56
CA MET A 1 9.15 8.50 11.96
C MET A 1 8.41 9.37 12.96
N CYS A 2 7.70 10.41 12.51
CA CYS A 2 6.84 11.24 13.35
C CYS A 2 5.39 11.07 12.87
N ILE A 3 4.46 10.90 13.80
CA ILE A 3 3.02 10.86 13.53
C ILE A 3 2.42 12.06 14.27
N VAL A 4 1.73 12.94 13.55
CA VAL A 4 1.11 14.14 14.11
C VAL A 4 -0.40 14.01 13.99
N ASN A 5 -1.11 14.31 15.07
CA ASN A 5 -2.55 14.50 15.02
C ASN A 5 -2.83 15.95 14.60
N GLU A 6 -3.18 16.18 13.34
CA GLU A 6 -3.40 17.53 12.78
C GLU A 6 -4.54 18.30 13.47
N THR A 7 -5.49 17.61 14.11
CA THR A 7 -6.60 18.26 14.82
C THR A 7 -6.18 18.82 16.18
N THR A 8 -5.29 18.10 16.89
CA THR A 8 -4.90 18.45 18.26
C THR A 8 -3.50 19.05 18.36
N GLY A 9 -2.63 18.80 17.38
CA GLY A 9 -1.21 19.16 17.41
C GLY A 9 -0.34 18.19 18.22
N GLN A 10 -0.92 17.21 18.92
CA GLN A 10 -0.16 16.17 19.60
C GLN A 10 0.62 15.33 18.60
N LYS A 11 1.79 14.84 19.01
CA LYS A 11 2.64 14.03 18.13
C LYS A 11 3.21 12.82 18.84
N THR A 12 3.66 11.87 18.04
CA THR A 12 4.33 10.67 18.49
C THR A 12 5.58 10.45 17.65
N VAL A 13 6.70 10.17 18.30
CA VAL A 13 7.97 9.86 17.65
C VAL A 13 8.21 8.36 17.75
N VAL A 14 8.28 7.70 16.60
CA VAL A 14 8.58 6.27 16.44
C VAL A 14 10.04 6.11 16.01
N THR A 15 10.80 5.38 16.82
CA THR A 15 12.23 5.12 16.63
C THR A 15 12.44 3.63 16.40
N PHE A 16 12.87 3.27 15.20
CA PHE A 16 13.40 1.95 14.90
C PHE A 16 14.89 1.96 15.23
N LYS A 17 15.31 1.12 16.17
CA LYS A 17 16.71 1.07 16.57
C LYS A 17 17.55 0.53 15.43
N ALA A 18 18.61 1.23 15.05
CA ALA A 18 19.55 0.69 14.08
C ALA A 18 20.38 -0.41 14.76
N GLY A 19 20.62 -1.50 14.03
CA GLY A 19 21.56 -2.52 14.47
C GLY A 19 22.99 -2.00 14.35
N GLY A 20 23.82 -2.26 15.36
CA GLY A 20 25.28 -2.09 15.26
C GLY A 20 25.93 -3.24 14.48
N MET A 21 27.23 -3.09 14.19
CA MET A 21 28.05 -4.00 13.36
C MET A 21 28.00 -5.49 13.78
N PHE A 22 27.60 -5.78 15.03
CA PHE A 22 27.56 -7.13 15.60
C PHE A 22 26.18 -7.56 16.11
N SER A 23 25.13 -6.75 15.91
CA SER A 23 23.83 -6.96 16.58
C SER A 23 22.84 -7.84 15.81
N GLY A 24 23.23 -8.40 14.66
CA GLY A 24 22.30 -9.14 13.79
C GLY A 24 21.18 -8.23 13.24
N ARG A 25 20.01 -8.81 12.97
CA ARG A 25 18.83 -8.06 12.51
C ARG A 25 18.27 -7.23 13.67
N SER A 26 18.12 -5.92 13.46
CA SER A 26 17.45 -5.07 14.45
C SER A 26 15.93 -5.12 14.29
N GLU A 27 15.26 -5.37 15.40
CA GLU A 27 13.80 -5.51 15.46
C GLU A 27 13.15 -4.56 16.45
N GLU A 28 13.95 -3.87 17.27
CA GLU A 28 13.48 -3.04 18.37
C GLU A 28 12.87 -1.73 17.85
N VAL A 29 11.72 -1.39 18.40
CA VAL A 29 11.02 -0.14 18.15
C VAL A 29 10.55 0.47 19.47
N THR A 30 10.73 1.78 19.60
CA THR A 30 10.22 2.58 20.71
C THR A 30 9.38 3.74 20.19
N VAL A 31 8.39 4.13 20.97
CA VAL A 31 7.41 5.13 20.62
C VAL A 31 7.20 6.04 21.83
N LYS A 32 7.38 7.35 21.63
CA LYS A 32 7.17 8.37 22.67
C LYS A 32 6.10 9.34 22.21
N ALA A 33 5.09 9.58 23.04
CA ALA A 33 4.06 10.58 22.78
C ALA A 33 4.48 11.93 23.37
N PHE A 34 4.06 13.01 22.72
CA PHE A 34 4.33 14.39 23.12
C PHE A 34 3.04 15.21 23.02
N ASP A 35 2.87 16.13 23.94
CA ASP A 35 1.79 17.10 23.89
C ASP A 35 2.06 18.21 22.85
N THR A 36 1.18 19.21 22.83
CA THR A 36 1.25 20.36 21.92
C THR A 36 2.39 21.32 22.23
N HIS A 37 2.96 21.26 23.43
CA HIS A 37 4.09 22.09 23.87
C HIS A 37 5.43 21.41 23.60
N GLY A 38 5.40 20.11 23.24
CA GLY A 38 6.58 19.31 23.01
C GLY A 38 7.08 18.59 24.26
N ASP A 39 6.31 18.62 25.35
CA ASP A 39 6.62 17.87 26.55
C ASP A 39 6.28 16.39 26.35
N GLU A 40 7.17 15.51 26.81
CA GLU A 40 6.97 14.06 26.72
C GLU A 40 5.81 13.64 27.63
N LEU A 41 4.80 13.02 27.04
CA LEU A 41 3.68 12.44 27.77
C LEU A 41 4.13 11.13 28.45
N PRO A 42 3.48 10.73 29.56
CA PRO A 42 3.85 9.50 30.25
C PRO A 42 3.60 8.24 29.43
N LEU A 43 2.80 8.31 28.36
CA LEU A 43 2.44 7.17 27.53
C LEU A 43 3.42 6.98 26.36
N GLY A 44 3.76 5.73 26.09
CA GLY A 44 4.55 5.33 24.93
C GLY A 44 4.29 3.87 24.55
N LEU A 45 5.04 3.38 23.55
CA LEU A 45 5.07 1.97 23.21
C LEU A 45 6.52 1.49 23.11
N GLN A 46 6.74 0.22 23.42
CA GLN A 46 8.02 -0.45 23.21
C GLN A 46 7.78 -1.89 22.78
N GLY A 47 8.67 -2.42 21.94
CA GLY A 47 8.68 -3.82 21.61
C GLY A 47 9.48 -4.12 20.35
N SER A 48 9.00 -5.09 19.58
CA SER A 48 9.59 -5.48 18.32
C SER A 48 8.55 -5.43 17.20
N TRP A 49 8.90 -4.80 16.07
CA TRP A 49 7.99 -4.64 14.93
C TRP A 49 7.70 -5.96 14.19
N THR A 50 8.44 -7.03 14.50
CA THR A 50 8.21 -8.38 13.97
C THR A 50 7.32 -9.24 14.87
N THR A 51 7.06 -8.81 16.12
CA THR A 51 6.40 -9.65 17.13
C THR A 51 5.28 -8.95 17.87
N SER A 52 5.55 -7.89 18.65
CA SER A 52 4.54 -7.21 19.47
C SER A 52 4.99 -5.83 19.96
N LEU A 53 4.01 -5.01 20.31
CA LEU A 53 4.17 -3.71 20.96
C LEU A 53 3.40 -3.69 22.27
N GLN A 54 4.07 -3.23 23.33
CA GLN A 54 3.51 -3.08 24.66
C GLN A 54 3.40 -1.61 25.04
N LEU A 55 2.38 -1.27 25.82
CA LEU A 55 2.21 0.05 26.40
C LEU A 55 3.29 0.31 27.45
N THR A 56 3.90 1.50 27.37
CA THR A 56 4.78 2.02 28.42
C THR A 56 4.13 3.20 29.14
N GLU A 57 4.32 3.25 30.45
CA GLU A 57 3.96 4.37 31.31
C GLU A 57 5.20 4.86 32.05
N HIS A 58 5.49 6.15 31.95
CA HIS A 58 6.71 6.77 32.47
C HIS A 58 7.99 6.01 32.05
N GLY A 59 8.01 5.54 30.80
CA GLY A 59 9.14 4.79 30.23
C GLY A 59 9.28 3.34 30.74
N ARG A 60 8.30 2.81 31.48
CA ARG A 60 8.29 1.43 31.98
C ARG A 60 7.19 0.62 31.31
N GLU A 61 7.47 -0.62 30.96
CA GLU A 61 6.47 -1.53 30.41
C GLU A 61 5.36 -1.80 31.43
N THR A 62 4.12 -1.71 30.97
CA THR A 62 2.92 -2.01 31.78
C THR A 62 2.52 -3.49 31.71
N ASN A 63 3.23 -4.30 30.93
CA ASN A 63 2.84 -5.65 30.49
C ASN A 63 1.51 -5.72 29.71
N HIS A 64 0.99 -4.58 29.25
CA HIS A 64 -0.21 -4.53 28.42
C HIS A 64 0.18 -4.48 26.93
N THR A 65 -0.05 -5.58 26.22
CA THR A 65 0.17 -5.66 24.77
C THR A 65 -0.93 -4.91 24.00
N ILE A 66 -0.53 -3.95 23.17
CA ILE A 66 -1.44 -3.16 22.31
C ILE A 66 -1.55 -3.78 20.91
N TRP A 67 -0.48 -4.40 20.43
CA TRP A 67 -0.43 -5.05 19.13
C TRP A 67 0.47 -6.28 19.16
N ALA A 68 0.09 -7.32 18.43
CA ALA A 68 0.91 -8.49 18.16
C ALA A 68 0.80 -8.89 16.70
N ALA A 69 1.88 -9.44 16.14
CA ALA A 69 1.94 -9.92 14.78
C ALA A 69 0.96 -11.09 14.57
N GLY A 70 0.27 -11.08 13.44
CA GLY A 70 -0.60 -12.18 13.03
C GLY A 70 0.19 -13.43 12.64
N SER A 71 -0.53 -14.53 12.43
CA SER A 71 0.09 -15.79 12.03
C SER A 71 0.61 -15.78 10.59
N LEU A 72 1.68 -16.55 10.39
CA LEU A 72 2.12 -16.97 9.07
C LEU A 72 1.28 -18.13 8.57
N VAL A 73 1.28 -18.36 7.26
CA VAL A 73 0.73 -19.59 6.70
C VAL A 73 1.55 -20.81 7.10
N ASP A 74 0.93 -21.99 7.02
CA ASP A 74 1.65 -23.25 7.20
C ASP A 74 2.81 -23.35 6.21
N LYS A 75 3.97 -23.80 6.71
CA LYS A 75 5.20 -23.94 5.92
C LYS A 75 5.58 -22.62 5.21
N ALA A 76 5.42 -21.47 5.87
CA ALA A 76 5.70 -20.14 5.31
C ALA A 76 7.00 -20.02 4.48
N PRO A 77 8.16 -20.63 4.84
CA PRO A 77 9.35 -20.60 3.99
C PRO A 77 9.17 -21.19 2.58
N LYS A 78 8.19 -22.08 2.40
CA LYS A 78 7.80 -22.67 1.10
C LYS A 78 6.68 -21.88 0.40
N HIS A 79 6.09 -20.90 1.09
CA HIS A 79 5.00 -20.06 0.60
C HIS A 79 5.38 -18.58 0.75
N TYR A 80 6.57 -18.23 0.27
CA TYR A 80 7.08 -16.85 0.18
C TYR A 80 7.14 -16.06 1.50
N GLY A 81 7.09 -16.74 2.65
CA GLY A 81 7.06 -16.10 3.97
C GLY A 81 5.72 -15.40 4.28
N PHE A 82 4.64 -15.75 3.59
CA PHE A 82 3.37 -15.04 3.71
C PHE A 82 2.70 -15.15 5.10
N THR A 83 2.07 -14.05 5.49
CA THR A 83 1.05 -14.05 6.54
C THR A 83 -0.23 -14.70 6.02
N VAL A 84 -1.10 -15.17 6.92
CA VAL A 84 -2.45 -15.64 6.53
C VAL A 84 -3.21 -14.53 5.80
N PHE A 85 -3.06 -13.28 6.25
CA PHE A 85 -3.64 -12.12 5.58
C PHE A 85 -3.11 -11.97 4.14
N ALA A 86 -1.80 -12.01 3.93
CA ALA A 86 -1.21 -11.87 2.59
C ALA A 86 -1.68 -12.98 1.64
N ALA A 87 -1.76 -14.22 2.11
CA ALA A 87 -2.25 -15.35 1.33
C ALA A 87 -3.73 -15.20 0.92
N SER A 88 -4.54 -14.48 1.72
CA SER A 88 -5.95 -14.20 1.38
C SER A 88 -6.14 -13.09 0.34
N LEU A 89 -5.13 -12.25 0.09
CA LEU A 89 -5.29 -11.04 -0.75
C LEU A 89 -5.71 -11.36 -2.19
N ASN A 90 -5.21 -12.46 -2.75
CA ASN A 90 -5.48 -12.84 -4.14
C ASN A 90 -6.61 -13.88 -4.31
N GLU A 91 -7.30 -14.24 -3.23
CA GLU A 91 -8.47 -15.11 -3.29
C GLU A 91 -9.69 -14.39 -3.85
N ILE A 92 -10.48 -15.06 -4.70
CA ILE A 92 -11.79 -14.59 -5.14
C ILE A 92 -12.85 -15.33 -4.30
N THR A 93 -13.40 -14.64 -3.30
CA THR A 93 -14.47 -15.19 -2.46
C THR A 93 -15.85 -14.86 -3.04
N ALA A 94 -16.92 -15.20 -2.32
CA ALA A 94 -18.27 -14.76 -2.64
C ALA A 94 -18.43 -13.22 -2.63
N VAL A 95 -17.56 -12.49 -1.91
CA VAL A 95 -17.56 -11.03 -1.88
C VAL A 95 -17.12 -10.45 -3.21
N GLU A 96 -16.10 -11.03 -3.84
CA GLU A 96 -15.50 -10.56 -5.10
C GLU A 96 -16.18 -11.13 -6.34
N LYS A 97 -16.68 -12.37 -6.28
CA LYS A 97 -17.22 -13.08 -7.43
C LYS A 97 -18.29 -12.25 -8.15
N ALA A 98 -18.09 -12.06 -9.46
CA ALA A 98 -18.93 -11.24 -10.34
C ALA A 98 -19.05 -9.75 -9.96
N LYS A 99 -18.18 -9.24 -9.08
CA LYS A 99 -18.15 -7.85 -8.59
C LYS A 99 -16.78 -7.19 -8.74
N LEU A 100 -15.88 -7.76 -9.54
CA LEU A 100 -14.56 -7.19 -9.83
C LEU A 100 -14.58 -6.40 -11.15
N PRO A 101 -13.90 -5.24 -11.23
CA PRO A 101 -13.59 -4.63 -12.52
C PRO A 101 -12.59 -5.50 -13.30
N PRO A 102 -12.50 -5.36 -14.63
CA PRO A 102 -11.54 -6.10 -15.46
C PRO A 102 -10.06 -5.76 -15.17
N THR A 103 -9.81 -4.84 -14.23
CA THR A 103 -8.50 -4.37 -13.81
C THR A 103 -8.09 -4.86 -12.42
N ASP A 104 -8.93 -5.64 -11.73
CA ASP A 104 -8.59 -6.17 -10.39
C ASP A 104 -7.44 -7.18 -10.47
N SER A 105 -6.44 -7.05 -9.61
CA SER A 105 -5.22 -7.89 -9.63
C SER A 105 -5.51 -9.39 -9.52
N ARG A 106 -6.64 -9.80 -8.92
CA ARG A 106 -7.04 -11.22 -8.86
C ARG A 106 -7.29 -11.85 -10.22
N LEU A 107 -7.55 -11.02 -11.23
CA LEU A 107 -7.77 -11.41 -12.63
C LEU A 107 -6.47 -11.38 -13.45
N ARG A 108 -5.33 -11.02 -12.85
CA ARG A 108 -4.05 -10.92 -13.54
C ARG A 108 -3.51 -12.34 -13.85
N PRO A 109 -3.42 -12.75 -15.12
CA PRO A 109 -3.27 -14.16 -15.48
C PRO A 109 -1.87 -14.73 -15.21
N ASP A 110 -0.81 -13.93 -15.33
CA ASP A 110 0.56 -14.32 -14.98
C ASP A 110 0.70 -14.62 -13.48
N GLN A 111 0.16 -13.75 -12.63
CA GLN A 111 0.15 -13.95 -11.18
C GLN A 111 -0.65 -15.21 -10.79
N ARG A 112 -1.80 -15.46 -11.44
CA ARG A 112 -2.59 -16.67 -11.19
C ARG A 112 -1.86 -17.93 -11.63
N ALA A 113 -1.18 -17.92 -12.77
CA ALA A 113 -0.36 -19.05 -13.24
C ALA A 113 0.76 -19.38 -12.24
N LEU A 114 1.45 -18.35 -11.73
CA LEU A 114 2.49 -18.52 -10.72
C LEU A 114 1.94 -19.11 -9.41
N GLU A 115 0.80 -18.61 -8.94
CA GLU A 115 0.13 -19.14 -7.74
C GLU A 115 -0.29 -20.62 -7.89
N ASN A 116 -0.60 -21.05 -9.12
CA ASN A 116 -0.91 -22.44 -9.43
C ASN A 116 0.34 -23.32 -9.65
N GLY A 117 1.54 -22.73 -9.59
CA GLY A 117 2.82 -23.43 -9.79
C GLY A 117 3.26 -23.57 -11.24
N ASP A 118 2.56 -22.97 -12.21
CA ASP A 118 2.93 -22.98 -13.62
C ASP A 118 3.83 -21.78 -13.95
N VAL A 119 5.13 -21.94 -13.65
CA VAL A 119 6.14 -20.89 -13.81
C VAL A 119 6.34 -20.51 -15.29
N ASP A 120 6.34 -21.50 -16.19
CA ASP A 120 6.55 -21.26 -17.62
C ASP A 120 5.38 -20.47 -18.23
N GLN A 121 4.15 -20.82 -17.87
CA GLN A 121 2.98 -20.06 -18.29
C GLN A 121 3.01 -18.64 -17.70
N ALA A 122 3.39 -18.49 -16.43
CA ALA A 122 3.47 -17.19 -15.77
C ALA A 122 4.44 -16.23 -16.50
N GLU A 123 5.64 -16.69 -16.84
CA GLU A 123 6.64 -15.88 -17.56
C GLU A 123 6.14 -15.46 -18.95
N ASN A 124 5.52 -16.37 -19.70
CA ASN A 124 4.95 -16.07 -21.01
C ASN A 124 3.84 -15.02 -20.92
N LEU A 125 2.89 -15.20 -19.99
CA LEU A 125 1.79 -14.26 -19.78
C LEU A 125 2.30 -12.89 -19.30
N LYS A 126 3.33 -12.86 -18.45
CA LYS A 126 3.98 -11.63 -17.97
C LYS A 126 4.56 -10.85 -19.14
N ALA A 127 5.30 -11.51 -20.02
CA ALA A 127 5.89 -10.88 -21.21
C ALA A 127 4.82 -10.25 -22.11
N LEU A 128 3.72 -10.98 -22.37
CA LEU A 128 2.60 -10.48 -23.18
C LEU A 128 1.91 -9.26 -22.54
N LEU A 129 1.66 -9.29 -21.23
CA LEU A 129 1.05 -8.16 -20.51
C LEU A 129 1.94 -6.91 -20.56
N GLU A 130 3.23 -7.06 -20.30
CA GLU A 130 4.21 -5.97 -20.33
C GLU A 130 4.39 -5.40 -21.74
N GLU A 131 4.39 -6.24 -22.78
CA GLU A 131 4.41 -5.78 -24.17
C GLU A 131 3.16 -4.98 -24.54
N LYS A 132 1.97 -5.47 -24.19
CA LYS A 132 0.71 -4.73 -24.41
C LYS A 132 0.66 -3.40 -23.66
N GLN A 133 1.17 -3.37 -22.42
CA GLN A 133 1.27 -2.13 -21.66
C GLN A 133 2.21 -1.12 -22.34
N ARG A 134 3.37 -1.58 -22.83
CA ARG A 134 4.32 -0.75 -23.59
C ARG A 134 3.71 -0.25 -24.89
N HIS A 135 2.98 -1.09 -25.62
CA HIS A 135 2.29 -0.71 -26.85
C HIS A 135 1.26 0.40 -26.60
N ARG A 136 0.36 0.20 -25.63
CA ARG A 136 -0.66 1.21 -25.28
C ARG A 136 -0.04 2.54 -24.88
N ARG A 137 1.08 2.52 -24.15
CA ARG A 137 1.82 3.73 -23.79
C ARG A 137 2.32 4.47 -25.03
N LYS A 138 2.96 3.77 -25.96
CA LYS A 138 3.44 4.36 -27.23
C LYS A 138 2.31 4.95 -28.06
N GLU A 139 1.17 4.28 -28.14
CA GLU A 139 -0.02 4.77 -28.86
C GLU A 139 -0.55 6.07 -28.25
N MET A 140 -0.68 6.13 -26.91
CA MET A 140 -1.11 7.35 -26.21
C MET A 140 -0.12 8.50 -26.41
N GLU A 141 1.19 8.22 -26.28
CA GLU A 141 2.25 9.22 -26.49
C GLU A 141 2.24 9.77 -27.92
N ALA A 142 2.03 8.91 -28.92
CA ALA A 142 1.99 9.32 -30.33
C ALA A 142 0.86 10.29 -30.67
N VAL A 143 -0.25 10.24 -29.92
CA VAL A 143 -1.40 11.16 -30.09
C VAL A 143 -1.44 12.27 -29.04
N GLY A 144 -0.41 12.37 -28.18
CA GLY A 144 -0.36 13.35 -27.09
C GLY A 144 -1.40 13.15 -25.99
N GLU A 145 -1.99 11.95 -25.88
CA GLU A 145 -2.95 11.61 -24.84
C GLU A 145 -2.24 11.33 -23.50
N VAL A 146 -2.81 11.85 -22.42
CA VAL A 146 -2.30 11.65 -21.06
C VAL A 146 -3.17 10.63 -20.33
N TRP A 147 -2.54 9.59 -19.78
CA TRP A 147 -3.26 8.60 -18.97
C TRP A 147 -3.93 9.25 -17.75
N ARG A 148 -5.22 8.97 -17.56
CA ARG A 148 -6.00 9.44 -16.41
C ARG A 148 -6.39 8.25 -15.53
N SER A 149 -6.07 8.35 -14.24
CA SER A 149 -6.54 7.37 -13.26
C SER A 149 -8.07 7.38 -13.18
N ARG A 150 -8.68 6.19 -13.12
CA ARG A 150 -10.14 6.05 -13.14
C ARG A 150 -10.78 6.38 -11.80
N TRP A 151 -10.22 5.85 -10.70
CA TRP A 151 -10.82 5.95 -9.36
C TRP A 151 -10.15 6.97 -8.45
N PHE A 152 -9.08 7.61 -8.90
CA PHE A 152 -8.35 8.57 -8.09
C PHE A 152 -8.07 9.84 -8.88
N THR A 153 -8.07 10.96 -8.19
CA THR A 153 -7.67 12.27 -8.72
C THR A 153 -6.49 12.78 -7.90
N LYS A 154 -5.47 13.29 -8.59
CA LYS A 154 -4.32 13.92 -7.95
C LYS A 154 -4.79 15.22 -7.25
N VAL A 155 -4.45 15.40 -5.99
CA VAL A 155 -4.76 16.57 -5.15
C VAL A 155 -3.43 17.13 -4.64
N GLY A 156 -3.21 18.44 -4.74
CA GLY A 156 -1.91 19.04 -4.39
C GLY A 156 -0.86 18.90 -5.50
N GLY A 157 0.06 19.85 -5.55
CA GLY A 157 0.90 20.15 -6.72
C GLY A 157 0.14 21.02 -7.73
N THR A 158 0.78 22.08 -8.21
CA THR A 158 0.19 23.01 -9.20
C THR A 158 -0.45 22.24 -10.35
N VAL A 159 -1.72 22.55 -10.61
CA VAL A 159 -2.40 22.13 -11.84
C VAL A 159 -1.95 23.09 -12.94
N ASP A 160 -0.70 22.97 -13.35
CA ASP A 160 -0.25 23.56 -14.61
C ASP A 160 0.16 22.43 -15.53
N GLY A 161 -0.50 22.41 -16.69
CA GLY A 161 -0.33 21.38 -17.69
C GLY A 161 1.12 21.32 -18.21
N ALA A 162 1.42 20.18 -18.84
CA ALA A 162 2.45 20.08 -19.87
C ALA A 162 3.81 20.71 -19.50
N ASN A 163 4.52 20.08 -18.56
CA ASN A 163 5.95 19.73 -18.68
C ASN A 163 6.50 19.44 -17.28
N GLY A 164 7.02 18.22 -17.11
CA GLY A 164 7.78 17.86 -15.93
C GLY A 164 9.11 18.58 -15.91
N THR A 165 9.12 19.81 -15.38
CA THR A 165 10.32 20.51 -14.89
C THR A 165 9.88 21.47 -13.79
N GLY A 166 9.63 20.94 -12.59
CA GLY A 166 9.49 21.73 -11.37
C GLY A 166 10.73 21.51 -10.52
N THR A 167 11.70 22.43 -10.63
CA THR A 167 12.74 22.64 -9.62
C THR A 167 12.13 23.48 -8.51
N GLY A 168 12.13 22.95 -7.29
CA GLY A 168 11.66 23.64 -6.09
C GLY A 168 11.90 22.74 -4.90
N ASP A 169 13.09 22.87 -4.30
CA ASP A 169 13.39 22.35 -2.98
C ASP A 169 12.43 22.99 -1.95
N ASP A 170 12.05 22.22 -0.93
CA ASP A 170 11.33 22.60 0.30
C ASP A 170 9.79 22.82 0.25
N ASP A 171 9.01 21.87 -0.26
CA ASP A 171 7.62 21.63 0.21
C ASP A 171 7.34 20.11 0.28
N ASP A 172 7.30 19.58 1.52
CA ASP A 172 7.01 18.18 1.90
C ASP A 172 5.54 17.76 1.68
N ASP A 173 4.79 18.55 0.91
CA ASP A 173 3.43 18.21 0.51
C ASP A 173 3.49 17.26 -0.69
N GLY A 174 3.91 16.01 -0.42
CA GLY A 174 4.04 14.95 -1.41
C GLY A 174 2.80 14.80 -2.31
N VAL A 175 2.98 14.19 -3.49
CA VAL A 175 1.88 13.97 -4.44
C VAL A 175 0.76 13.14 -3.79
N MET A 176 -0.38 13.78 -3.51
CA MET A 176 -1.54 13.11 -2.93
C MET A 176 -2.52 12.66 -4.01
N TRP A 177 -3.13 11.49 -3.81
CA TRP A 177 -4.22 10.99 -4.65
C TRP A 177 -5.45 10.76 -3.79
N LYS A 178 -6.55 11.41 -4.16
CA LYS A 178 -7.85 11.27 -3.49
C LYS A 178 -8.72 10.27 -4.25
N LEU A 179 -9.32 9.32 -3.53
CA LEU A 179 -10.32 8.43 -4.10
C LEU A 179 -11.55 9.24 -4.55
N ASN A 180 -11.99 9.01 -5.79
CA ASN A 180 -13.19 9.62 -6.34
C ASN A 180 -14.42 9.09 -5.60
N THR A 181 -15.40 9.97 -5.36
CA THR A 181 -16.65 9.66 -4.63
C THR A 181 -17.87 9.97 -5.50
N GLY A 182 -19.04 9.45 -5.13
CA GLY A 182 -20.28 9.73 -5.85
C GLY A 182 -20.47 8.80 -7.04
N LYS A 183 -21.27 9.21 -8.03
CA LYS A 183 -21.75 8.31 -9.09
C LYS A 183 -20.63 7.61 -9.88
N ASP A 184 -19.47 8.25 -10.01
CA ASP A 184 -18.29 7.76 -10.74
C ASP A 184 -17.20 7.22 -9.77
N GLY A 185 -17.54 6.98 -8.51
CA GLY A 185 -16.68 6.36 -7.51
C GLY A 185 -16.62 4.84 -7.66
N TYR A 186 -15.52 4.25 -7.18
CA TYR A 186 -15.28 2.81 -7.27
C TYR A 186 -16.42 1.99 -6.62
N TRP A 187 -16.86 2.41 -5.44
CA TRP A 187 -17.83 1.63 -4.65
C TRP A 187 -19.25 1.72 -5.23
N GLU A 188 -19.62 2.86 -5.80
CA GLU A 188 -20.91 3.08 -6.46
C GLU A 188 -21.00 2.30 -7.78
N GLU A 189 -19.91 2.23 -8.54
CA GLU A 189 -19.82 1.37 -9.72
C GLU A 189 -19.84 -0.11 -9.36
N ARG A 190 -19.10 -0.50 -8.32
CA ARG A 190 -19.12 -1.87 -7.78
C ARG A 190 -20.52 -2.28 -7.35
N ALA A 191 -21.28 -1.37 -6.72
CA ALA A 191 -22.66 -1.63 -6.33
C ALA A 191 -23.58 -1.89 -7.55
N ARG A 192 -23.32 -1.24 -8.69
CA ARG A 192 -24.04 -1.47 -9.96
C ARG A 192 -23.53 -2.67 -10.75
N GLY A 193 -22.32 -3.16 -10.46
CA GLY A 193 -21.66 -4.22 -11.24
C GLY A 193 -21.29 -3.79 -12.66
N GLN A 194 -21.10 -2.49 -12.88
CA GLN A 194 -20.79 -1.90 -14.18
C GLN A 194 -19.50 -1.09 -14.08
N TRP A 195 -18.64 -1.22 -15.07
CA TRP A 195 -17.28 -0.64 -15.06
C TRP A 195 -17.02 0.27 -16.27
N PRO A 196 -17.86 1.29 -16.52
CA PRO A 196 -17.70 2.18 -17.67
C PRO A 196 -16.32 2.85 -17.68
N GLY A 197 -15.75 2.98 -18.88
CA GLY A 197 -14.44 3.63 -19.07
C GLY A 197 -13.24 2.87 -18.52
N THR A 198 -13.41 1.62 -18.07
CA THR A 198 -12.28 0.76 -17.72
C THR A 198 -11.61 0.18 -18.96
N VAL A 199 -10.28 0.20 -18.98
CA VAL A 199 -9.50 -0.46 -20.04
C VAL A 199 -9.26 -1.91 -19.60
N PRO A 200 -9.62 -2.93 -20.40
CA PRO A 200 -9.46 -4.34 -20.04
C PRO A 200 -7.98 -4.76 -20.16
N VAL A 201 -7.18 -4.35 -19.18
CA VAL A 201 -5.70 -4.44 -19.24
C VAL A 201 -5.16 -5.87 -19.25
N PHE A 202 -5.95 -6.86 -18.79
CA PHE A 202 -5.56 -8.27 -18.77
C PHE A 202 -6.10 -9.10 -19.94
N LYS A 203 -6.83 -8.48 -20.89
CA LYS A 203 -7.31 -9.18 -22.08
C LYS A 203 -6.16 -9.36 -23.07
N LEU A 204 -5.66 -10.59 -23.15
CA LEU A 204 -4.66 -11.03 -24.12
C LEU A 204 -5.24 -11.22 -25.53
#